data_AF-A0A062I850-F1
#
_entry.id   AF-A0A062I850-F1
#
_cell.length_a   1.000
_cell.length_b   1.000
_cell.length_c   1.000
_cell.angle_alpha   90.00
_cell.angle_beta   90.00
_cell.angle_gamma   90.00
#
_symmetry.space_group_name_H-M   'P 1'
#
loop_
_entity.id
_entity.type
_entity.pdbx_description
1 polymer ?
#
loop_
_entity_poly.entity_id
_entity_poly.type
_entity_poly.pdbx_seq_one_letter_code
_entity_poly.pdbx_strand_id
1 'polypeptide(L)'
;MKPTLFTPVTWAEFIQQLKNSWENDNAGTDSPIFVVQSKNIVWGLDPASDSVEITNIVDVDQESKYKSVEEFFDSLKAAEKHDLNGLAIDEEDELFLDLKASTQFNILSDWNWNGHNVHICHGKYFWEDIRVC
;
A
#
# COMPACT_ATOMS: atom_id res chain seq x y z
N MET A 1 18.16 -30.82 0.84
CA MET A 1 16.69 -30.92 1.00
C MET A 1 16.04 -29.97 0.02
N LYS A 2 15.00 -30.38 -0.71
CA LYS A 2 14.15 -29.42 -1.42
C LYS A 2 13.30 -28.70 -0.37
N PRO A 3 13.24 -27.35 -0.35
CA PRO A 3 12.34 -26.66 0.54
C PRO A 3 10.90 -27.00 0.15
N THR A 4 10.15 -27.57 1.09
CA THR A 4 8.72 -27.78 0.92
C THR A 4 8.05 -26.41 0.99
N LEU A 5 7.52 -25.92 -0.12
CA LEU A 5 6.71 -24.72 -0.13
C LEU A 5 5.40 -25.01 0.60
N PHE A 6 5.05 -24.16 1.57
CA PHE A 6 3.75 -24.22 2.23
C PHE A 6 2.64 -23.94 1.21
N THR A 7 1.56 -24.71 1.26
CA THR A 7 0.29 -24.35 0.63
C THR A 7 -0.45 -23.39 1.57
N PRO A 8 -1.47 -22.65 1.11
CA PRO A 8 -2.27 -21.80 2.02
C PRO A 8 -2.85 -22.55 3.21
N VAL A 9 -3.25 -23.81 3.01
CA VAL A 9 -3.79 -24.68 4.07
C VAL A 9 -2.69 -25.07 5.06
N THR A 10 -1.57 -25.59 4.58
CA THR A 10 -0.48 -26.01 5.48
C THR A 10 0.19 -24.82 6.16
N TRP A 11 0.15 -23.63 5.54
CA TRP A 11 0.55 -22.38 6.17
C TRP A 11 -0.37 -22.00 7.33
N ALA A 12 -1.69 -22.04 7.12
CA ALA A 12 -2.67 -21.74 8.19
C ALA A 12 -2.54 -22.72 9.37
N GLU A 13 -2.38 -24.01 9.09
CA GLU A 13 -2.14 -25.04 10.11
C GLU A 13 -0.84 -24.77 10.89
N PHE A 14 0.23 -24.41 10.21
CA PHE A 14 1.50 -24.05 10.83
C PHE A 14 1.37 -22.82 11.75
N ILE A 15 0.70 -21.76 11.30
CA ILE A 15 0.44 -20.57 12.12
C ILE A 15 -0.40 -20.94 13.36
N GLN A 16 -1.39 -21.83 13.24
CA GLN A 16 -2.17 -22.27 14.38
C GLN A 16 -1.34 -23.07 15.39
N GLN A 17 -0.41 -23.92 14.93
CA GLN A 17 0.51 -24.64 15.81
C GLN A 17 1.44 -23.68 16.58
N LEU A 18 1.96 -22.66 15.91
CA LEU A 18 2.78 -21.62 16.54
C LEU A 18 2.01 -20.87 17.63
N LYS A 19 0.75 -20.50 17.36
CA LYS A 19 -0.12 -19.86 18.36
C LYS A 19 -0.36 -20.75 19.57
N ASN A 20 -0.71 -22.02 19.34
CA ASN A 20 -0.96 -22.97 20.43
C ASN A 20 0.29 -23.16 21.31
N SER A 21 1.47 -23.25 20.70
CA SER A 21 2.73 -23.39 21.43
C SER A 21 3.05 -22.17 22.29
N TRP A 22 2.76 -20.97 21.77
CA TRP A 22 2.90 -19.73 22.51
C TRP A 22 2.00 -19.70 23.76
N GLU A 23 0.72 -20.06 23.61
CA GLU A 23 -0.29 -19.97 24.66
C GLU A 23 -0.20 -21.10 25.70
N ASN A 24 0.05 -22.34 25.27
CA ASN A 24 -0.14 -23.53 26.10
C ASN A 24 1.17 -24.26 26.44
N ASP A 25 2.21 -24.09 25.64
CA ASP A 25 3.49 -24.82 25.79
C ASP A 25 4.61 -23.95 26.39
N ASN A 26 4.25 -22.81 27.00
CA ASN A 26 5.17 -21.89 27.67
C ASN A 26 6.27 -21.33 26.74
N ALA A 27 6.02 -21.30 25.42
CA ALA A 27 6.93 -20.71 24.44
C ALA A 27 6.82 -19.17 24.38
N GLY A 28 5.75 -18.59 24.94
CA GLY A 28 5.62 -17.17 25.23
C GLY A 28 6.44 -16.76 26.45
N THR A 29 7.77 -16.78 26.33
CA THR A 29 8.68 -16.25 27.35
C THR A 29 9.00 -14.77 27.07
N ASP A 30 9.66 -14.07 28.00
CA ASP A 30 10.19 -12.71 27.77
C ASP A 30 11.19 -12.63 26.59
N SER A 31 11.64 -13.77 26.06
CA SER A 31 12.53 -13.87 24.89
C SER A 31 12.05 -14.99 23.97
N PRO A 32 10.95 -14.76 23.23
CA PRO A 32 10.36 -15.78 22.39
C PRO A 32 11.25 -16.13 21.19
N ILE A 33 11.27 -17.42 20.81
CA ILE A 33 12.01 -17.89 19.63
C ILE A 33 11.36 -17.42 18.32
N PHE A 34 10.03 -17.18 18.34
CA PHE A 34 9.25 -16.64 17.24
C PHE A 34 8.05 -15.86 17.78
N VAL A 35 7.57 -14.84 17.06
CA VAL A 35 6.32 -14.13 17.37
C VAL A 35 5.42 -14.16 16.14
N VAL A 36 4.11 -14.34 16.33
CA VAL A 36 3.12 -14.23 15.26
C VAL A 36 2.49 -12.84 15.32
N GLN A 37 2.71 -12.04 14.29
CA GLN A 37 2.20 -10.66 14.21
C GLN A 37 1.25 -10.49 13.03
N SER A 38 0.24 -9.65 13.22
CA SER A 38 -0.63 -9.17 12.14
C SER A 38 -0.07 -7.89 11.56
N LYS A 39 -0.04 -7.80 10.21
CA LYS A 39 0.30 -6.58 9.49
C LYS A 39 -0.96 -5.75 9.30
N ASN A 40 -1.01 -4.58 9.91
CA ASN A 40 -2.12 -3.65 9.79
C ASN A 40 -1.66 -2.35 9.09
N ILE A 41 -2.62 -1.59 8.56
CA ILE A 41 -2.36 -0.31 7.89
C ILE A 41 -3.22 0.77 8.56
N VAL A 42 -2.59 1.87 8.96
CA VAL A 42 -3.30 3.11 9.29
C VAL A 42 -3.23 4.03 8.08
N TRP A 43 -4.39 4.50 7.63
CA TRP A 43 -4.53 5.45 6.53
C TRP A 43 -4.81 6.87 7.04
N GLY A 44 -4.67 7.86 6.15
CA GLY A 44 -4.97 9.26 6.45
C GLY A 44 -3.82 10.00 7.13
N LEU A 45 -2.58 9.55 6.88
CA LEU A 45 -1.40 10.27 7.36
C LEU A 45 -1.13 11.50 6.48
N ASP A 46 -0.54 12.52 7.09
CA ASP A 46 -0.04 13.70 6.38
C ASP A 46 1.11 13.27 5.45
N PRO A 47 1.07 13.58 4.14
CA PRO A 47 2.18 13.29 3.21
C PRO A 47 3.52 13.88 3.63
N ALA A 48 3.53 14.99 4.38
CA ALA A 48 4.75 15.60 4.91
C ALA A 48 5.34 14.86 6.12
N SER A 49 4.63 13.88 6.67
CA SER A 49 5.11 13.07 7.79
C SER A 49 6.17 12.08 7.33
N ASP A 50 7.28 12.04 8.08
CA ASP A 50 8.32 11.00 8.00
C ASP A 50 7.80 9.58 8.29
N SER A 51 6.58 9.46 8.81
CA SER A 51 5.95 8.19 9.15
C SER A 51 5.19 7.55 7.97
N VAL A 52 5.10 8.19 6.80
CA VAL A 52 4.44 7.60 5.63
C VAL A 52 5.30 6.50 5.02
N GLU A 53 4.73 5.30 4.90
CA GLU A 53 5.42 4.13 4.32
C GLU A 53 4.69 3.55 3.10
N ILE A 54 3.41 3.87 2.93
CA ILE A 54 2.59 3.41 1.82
C ILE A 54 1.73 4.55 1.29
N THR A 55 1.59 4.60 -0.03
CA THR A 55 0.62 5.43 -0.75
C THR A 55 -0.36 4.54 -1.47
N ASN A 56 -1.61 4.99 -1.58
CA ASN A 56 -2.66 4.34 -2.34
C ASN A 56 -3.44 5.40 -3.10
N ILE A 57 -3.72 5.14 -4.38
CA ILE A 57 -4.50 6.02 -5.24
C ILE A 57 -5.87 5.37 -5.41
N VAL A 58 -6.92 6.11 -5.07
CA VAL A 58 -8.31 5.65 -5.15
C VAL A 58 -8.98 6.42 -6.28
N ASP A 59 -9.33 5.71 -7.35
CA ASP A 59 -10.20 6.21 -8.40
C ASP A 59 -11.65 5.86 -8.02
N VAL A 60 -12.41 6.87 -7.60
CA VAL A 60 -13.79 6.71 -7.14
C VAL A 60 -14.72 6.39 -8.31
N ASP A 61 -14.44 6.94 -9.49
CA ASP A 61 -15.28 6.78 -10.68
C ASP A 61 -15.20 5.34 -11.21
N GLN A 62 -14.02 4.71 -11.09
CA GLN A 62 -13.78 3.32 -11.47
C GLN A 62 -13.87 2.32 -10.32
N GLU A 63 -14.22 2.78 -9.11
CA GLU A 63 -14.23 1.98 -7.87
C GLU A 63 -12.93 1.16 -7.66
N SER A 64 -11.79 1.73 -8.07
CA SER A 64 -10.51 1.03 -8.19
C SER A 64 -9.43 1.63 -7.28
N LYS A 65 -8.44 0.81 -6.93
CA LYS A 65 -7.34 1.18 -6.02
C LYS A 65 -6.01 0.73 -6.58
N TYR A 66 -5.01 1.59 -6.48
CA TYR A 66 -3.69 1.40 -7.08
C TYR A 66 -2.60 1.70 -6.06
N LYS A 67 -1.58 0.86 -6.04
CA LYS A 67 -0.49 0.94 -5.04
C LYS A 67 0.59 1.93 -5.43
N SER A 68 0.58 2.42 -6.66
CA SER A 68 1.51 3.43 -7.14
C SER A 68 0.90 4.30 -8.24
N VAL A 69 1.56 5.43 -8.52
CA VAL A 69 1.20 6.36 -9.58
C VAL A 69 1.30 5.71 -10.95
N GLU A 70 2.32 4.88 -11.15
CA GLU A 70 2.56 4.14 -12.39
C GLU A 70 1.43 3.13 -12.65
N GLU A 71 1.04 2.36 -11.62
CA GLU A 71 -0.06 1.39 -11.74
C GLU A 71 -1.38 2.10 -12.07
N PHE A 72 -1.63 3.25 -11.44
CA PHE A 72 -2.77 4.09 -11.74
C PHE A 72 -2.72 4.59 -13.20
N PHE A 73 -1.62 5.23 -13.59
CA PHE A 73 -1.44 5.77 -14.92
C PHE A 73 -1.61 4.69 -15.98
N ASP A 74 -1.00 3.52 -15.80
CA ASP A 74 -1.08 2.41 -16.74
C ASP A 74 -2.52 1.93 -16.97
N SER A 75 -3.38 2.01 -15.95
CA SER A 75 -4.79 1.66 -16.04
C SER A 75 -5.65 2.64 -16.84
N LEU A 76 -5.20 3.90 -16.99
CA LEU A 76 -5.91 4.94 -17.71
C LEU A 76 -6.00 4.66 -19.21
N LYS A 77 -7.06 5.18 -19.83
CA LYS A 77 -7.20 5.14 -21.29
C LYS A 77 -6.24 6.13 -21.93
N ALA A 78 -5.98 5.95 -23.22
CA ALA A 78 -5.04 6.79 -23.98
C ALA A 78 -5.37 8.29 -23.93
N ALA A 79 -6.67 8.65 -23.92
CA ALA A 79 -7.11 10.04 -23.81
C ALA A 79 -6.73 10.64 -22.44
N GLU A 80 -7.07 9.94 -21.35
CA GLU A 80 -6.75 10.37 -19.99
C GLU A 80 -5.24 10.45 -19.75
N LYS A 81 -4.47 9.48 -20.28
CA LYS A 81 -2.99 9.53 -20.28
C LYS A 81 -2.44 10.74 -21.03
N HIS A 82 -3.08 11.12 -22.13
CA HIS A 82 -2.69 12.29 -22.90
C HIS A 82 -2.99 13.59 -22.14
N ASP A 83 -4.17 13.68 -21.52
CA ASP A 83 -4.57 14.83 -20.71
C ASP A 83 -3.62 15.03 -19.52
N LEU A 84 -3.29 13.96 -18.79
CA LEU A 84 -2.34 13.99 -17.67
C LEU A 84 -0.92 14.39 -18.10
N ASN A 85 -0.45 13.86 -19.23
CA ASN A 85 0.84 14.28 -19.78
C ASN A 85 0.80 15.73 -20.27
N GLY A 86 -0.33 16.20 -20.81
CA GLY A 86 -0.51 17.59 -21.22
C GLY A 86 -0.34 18.54 -20.04
N LEU A 87 -1.00 18.25 -18.91
CA LEU A 87 -0.84 19.02 -17.68
C LEU A 87 0.60 19.01 -17.16
N ALA A 88 1.25 17.84 -17.14
CA ALA A 88 2.64 17.72 -16.71
C ALA A 88 3.60 18.54 -17.60
N ILE A 89 3.41 18.52 -18.91
CA ILE A 89 4.22 19.30 -19.86
C ILE A 89 3.96 20.80 -19.68
N ASP A 90 2.71 21.21 -19.51
CA ASP A 90 2.35 22.63 -19.36
C ASP A 90 2.96 23.24 -18.09
N GLU A 91 3.09 22.47 -17.00
CA GLU A 91 3.60 22.95 -15.72
C GLU A 91 5.13 22.76 -15.55
N GLU A 92 5.67 21.64 -16.03
CA GLU A 92 7.03 21.18 -15.70
C GLU A 92 7.88 20.80 -16.94
N ASP A 93 7.34 20.88 -18.16
CA ASP A 93 8.01 20.53 -19.44
C ASP A 93 8.54 19.08 -19.51
N GLU A 94 7.94 18.18 -18.72
CA GLU A 94 8.29 16.75 -18.64
C GLU A 94 7.03 15.87 -18.71
N LEU A 95 7.19 14.60 -19.10
CA LEU A 95 6.08 13.65 -19.06
C LEU A 95 5.72 13.30 -17.62
N PHE A 96 4.45 12.97 -17.38
CA PHE A 96 3.93 12.78 -16.04
C PHE A 96 4.70 11.71 -15.23
N LEU A 97 5.02 10.56 -15.83
CA LEU A 97 5.76 9.51 -15.15
C LEU A 97 7.27 9.79 -14.97
N ASP A 98 7.80 10.78 -15.68
CA ASP A 98 9.21 11.20 -15.54
C ASP A 98 9.41 12.21 -14.40
N LEU A 99 8.31 12.83 -13.93
CA LEU A 99 8.31 13.74 -12.79
C LEU A 99 8.65 13.04 -11.46
N LYS A 100 9.12 13.82 -10.49
CA LYS A 100 9.25 13.36 -9.11
C LYS A 100 7.87 13.09 -8.49
N ALA A 101 7.79 12.09 -7.61
CA ALA A 101 6.55 11.70 -6.94
C ALA A 101 5.77 12.86 -6.28
N SER A 102 6.47 13.80 -5.64
CA SER A 102 5.82 14.98 -5.03
C SER A 102 5.11 15.85 -6.07
N THR A 103 5.71 16.02 -7.24
CA THR A 103 5.15 16.81 -8.34
C THR A 103 4.03 16.05 -9.03
N GLN A 104 4.16 14.73 -9.21
CA GLN A 104 3.08 13.87 -9.71
C GLN A 104 1.81 13.99 -8.85
N PHE A 105 1.95 14.05 -7.53
CA PHE A 105 0.80 14.22 -6.63
C PHE A 105 0.13 15.59 -6.76
N ASN A 106 0.90 16.65 -7.02
CA ASN A 106 0.34 17.98 -7.30
C ASN A 106 -0.46 17.95 -8.61
N ILE A 107 0.13 17.45 -9.70
CA ILE A 107 -0.54 17.32 -11.00
C ILE A 107 -1.82 16.47 -10.90
N LEU A 108 -1.79 15.36 -10.16
CA LEU A 108 -3.00 14.55 -9.92
C LEU A 108 -4.08 15.30 -9.13
N SER A 109 -3.69 16.16 -8.19
CA SER A 109 -4.63 16.98 -7.42
C SER A 109 -5.30 18.03 -8.30
N ASP A 110 -4.54 18.65 -9.21
CA ASP A 110 -5.07 19.60 -10.19
C ASP A 110 -5.97 18.92 -11.23
N TRP A 111 -5.57 17.74 -11.70
CA TRP A 111 -6.38 16.92 -12.59
C TRP A 111 -7.70 16.47 -11.94
N ASN A 112 -7.67 16.15 -10.64
CA ASN A 112 -8.86 15.87 -9.84
C ASN A 112 -9.81 17.09 -9.75
N TRP A 113 -9.29 18.32 -9.59
CA TRP A 113 -10.14 19.52 -9.63
C TRP A 113 -10.85 19.75 -10.97
N ASN A 114 -10.33 19.19 -12.07
CA ASN A 114 -10.93 19.30 -13.40
C ASN A 114 -12.05 18.27 -13.69
N GLY A 115 -12.58 17.62 -12.66
CA GLY A 115 -13.78 16.79 -12.74
C GLY A 115 -13.52 15.28 -12.72
N HIS A 116 -12.29 14.86 -12.46
CA HIS A 116 -11.97 13.48 -12.09
C HIS A 116 -12.15 13.32 -10.57
N ASN A 117 -12.38 12.10 -10.10
CA ASN A 117 -12.53 11.84 -8.65
C ASN A 117 -11.47 10.85 -8.15
N VAL A 118 -10.23 11.33 -8.14
CA VAL A 118 -9.02 10.59 -7.75
C VAL A 118 -8.49 11.13 -6.42
N HIS A 119 -8.32 10.23 -5.45
CA HIS A 119 -7.81 10.56 -4.12
C HIS A 119 -6.51 9.85 -3.83
N ILE A 120 -5.53 10.59 -3.33
CA ILE A 120 -4.26 10.04 -2.86
C ILE A 120 -4.34 9.88 -1.34
N CYS A 121 -4.12 8.67 -0.86
CA CYS A 121 -4.16 8.31 0.54
C CYS A 121 -2.79 7.82 0.99
N HIS A 122 -2.25 8.43 2.04
CA HIS A 122 -0.99 8.02 2.66
C HIS A 122 -1.25 7.22 3.93
N GLY A 123 -0.39 6.26 4.21
CA GLY A 123 -0.51 5.40 5.37
C GLY A 123 0.83 4.84 5.83
N LYS A 124 0.77 4.11 6.93
CA LYS A 124 1.93 3.38 7.47
C LYS A 124 1.55 1.98 7.90
N TYR A 125 2.51 1.08 7.84
CA TYR A 125 2.33 -0.23 8.40
C TYR A 125 2.56 -0.19 9.90
N PHE A 126 1.84 -1.05 10.61
CA PHE A 126 2.23 -1.42 11.96
C PHE A 126 2.01 -2.91 12.14
N TRP A 127 2.79 -3.47 13.05
CA TRP A 127 2.76 -4.86 13.39
C TRP A 127 2.25 -4.99 14.81
N GLU A 128 1.21 -5.79 14.99
CA GLU A 128 0.64 -6.06 16.29
C GLU A 128 0.74 -7.55 16.56
N ASP A 129 1.27 -7.90 17.73
CA ASP A 129 1.26 -9.28 18.22
C ASP A 129 -0.18 -9.79 18.20
N ILE A 130 -0.42 -10.95 17.61
CA ILE A 130 -1.72 -11.60 17.70
C ILE A 130 -1.82 -12.21 19.10
N ARG A 131 -2.10 -11.38 20.12
CA ARG A 131 -2.50 -11.85 21.45
C ARG A 131 -3.99 -12.14 21.38
N VAL A 132 -4.36 -13.41 21.34
CA VAL A 132 -5.75 -13.80 21.48
C VAL A 132 -6.07 -13.68 22.98
N CYS A 133 -6.90 -12.70 23.34
CA CYS A 133 -7.44 -12.56 24.69
C CYS A 133 -8.27 -13.78 25.10
#